data_AF-A0A2K3KUV7-F1
#
_entry.id   AF-A0A2K3KUV7-F1
#
_cell.length_a   1.000
_cell.length_b   1.000
_cell.length_c   1.000
_cell.angle_alpha   90.00
_cell.angle_beta   90.00
_cell.angle_gamma   90.00
#
_symmetry.space_group_name_H-M   'P 1'
#
loop_
_entity.id
_entity.type
_entity.pdbx_description
1 polymer ?
#
loop_
_entity_poly.entity_id
_entity_poly.type
_entity_poly.pdbx_seq_one_letter_code
_entity_poly.pdbx_strand_id
1 'polypeptide(L)'
;KLELIHSDICGPINPSSNGGCRYFITFTDDFSRKTWTYPLKDKSSAFEVFRKFKALVEKESNHQIKCLRTDRGGEFTSSQFNDFCSEHGIKRQLTAAYTPQQNGVSERKNRTLMNMVRSMMSGMSVPKRFWPEAVVWATHVINRSPTLSVKDRTPEEAWSEMKPSVAHFKVFDCIAYGHVPDVHIKKLDPKSIKCIHLGVSEE
;
A
#
# COMPACT_ATOMS: atom_id res chain seq x y z
N LYS A 1 -17.85 0.48 5.80
CA LYS A 1 -16.37 0.65 5.83
C LYS A 1 -15.83 0.02 7.11
N LEU A 2 -14.61 -0.51 7.10
CA LEU A 2 -13.86 -1.09 8.24
C LEU A 2 -14.50 -2.30 8.96
N GLU A 3 -15.61 -2.84 8.46
CA GLU A 3 -16.21 -4.03 9.08
C GLU A 3 -15.34 -5.28 8.92
N LEU A 4 -14.62 -5.37 7.80
CA LEU A 4 -13.69 -6.45 7.50
C LEU A 4 -12.51 -5.89 6.71
N ILE A 5 -11.31 -6.05 7.27
CA ILE A 5 -10.05 -5.79 6.59
C ILE A 5 -9.44 -7.12 6.18
N HIS A 6 -9.13 -7.28 4.90
CA HIS A 6 -8.32 -8.39 4.39
C HIS A 6 -6.86 -7.96 4.34
N SER A 7 -5.97 -8.81 4.82
CA SER A 7 -4.54 -8.54 4.84
C SER A 7 -3.73 -9.75 4.39
N ASP A 8 -2.61 -9.46 3.74
CA ASP A 8 -1.65 -10.44 3.25
C ASP A 8 -0.27 -9.77 3.04
N ILE A 9 0.81 -10.55 3.19
CA ILE A 9 2.19 -10.11 2.94
C ILE A 9 2.72 -10.74 1.66
N CYS A 10 3.19 -9.89 0.75
CA CYS A 10 3.85 -10.33 -0.47
C CYS A 10 5.38 -10.21 -0.35
N GLY A 11 6.08 -11.27 -0.75
CA GLY A 11 7.54 -11.35 -0.80
C GLY A 11 8.09 -12.70 -0.35
N PRO A 12 9.42 -12.87 -0.28
CA PRO A 12 10.43 -11.83 -0.49
C PRO A 12 10.56 -11.43 -1.96
N ILE A 13 10.82 -10.14 -2.22
CA ILE A 13 11.06 -9.56 -3.55
C ILE A 13 12.57 -9.34 -3.72
N ASN A 14 13.08 -9.67 -4.92
CA ASN A 14 14.47 -9.50 -5.31
C ASN A 14 14.54 -8.56 -6.54
N PRO A 15 15.38 -7.50 -6.54
CA PRO A 15 16.35 -7.09 -5.52
C PRO A 15 15.71 -6.53 -4.25
N SER A 16 16.49 -6.53 -3.16
CA SER A 16 16.18 -5.67 -2.01
C SER A 16 16.08 -4.22 -2.46
N SER A 17 15.15 -3.47 -1.89
CA SER A 17 14.99 -2.07 -2.23
C SER A 17 16.12 -1.19 -1.72
N ASN A 18 16.16 0.07 -2.16
CA ASN A 18 17.13 1.06 -1.67
C ASN A 18 17.06 1.27 -0.14
N GLY A 19 15.87 1.12 0.45
CA GLY A 19 15.65 1.20 1.90
C GLY A 19 15.80 -0.13 2.65
N GLY A 20 16.19 -1.21 1.96
CA GLY A 20 16.30 -2.56 2.55
C GLY A 20 14.98 -3.33 2.68
N CYS A 21 13.87 -2.79 2.16
CA CYS A 21 12.60 -3.51 2.10
C CYS A 21 12.70 -4.74 1.18
N ARG A 22 12.08 -5.83 1.62
CA ARG A 22 12.01 -7.13 0.93
C ARG A 22 10.58 -7.65 0.79
N TYR A 23 9.63 -7.09 1.53
CA TYR A 23 8.24 -7.50 1.53
C TYR A 23 7.35 -6.25 1.45
N PHE A 24 6.08 -6.41 1.14
CA PHE A 24 5.08 -5.40 1.45
C PHE A 24 3.84 -6.08 2.02
N ILE A 25 3.17 -5.39 2.93
CA ILE A 25 1.88 -5.80 3.47
C ILE A 25 0.77 -4.98 2.83
N THR A 26 -0.37 -5.62 2.61
CA THR A 26 -1.57 -4.94 2.12
C THR A 26 -2.68 -5.03 3.16
N PHE A 27 -3.46 -3.96 3.28
CA PHE A 27 -4.72 -3.95 4.00
C PHE A 27 -5.80 -3.52 3.02
N THR A 28 -6.87 -4.29 2.88
CA THR A 28 -7.97 -3.99 1.95
C THR A 28 -9.29 -3.98 2.69
N ASP A 29 -10.00 -2.86 2.64
CA ASP A 29 -11.37 -2.75 3.14
C ASP A 29 -12.31 -3.57 2.25
N ASP A 30 -13.11 -4.45 2.85
CA ASP A 30 -13.99 -5.34 2.09
C ASP A 30 -15.12 -4.57 1.38
N PHE A 31 -15.59 -3.47 1.97
CA PHE A 31 -16.68 -2.68 1.41
C PHE A 31 -16.22 -1.81 0.24
N SER A 32 -15.29 -0.88 0.48
CA SER A 32 -14.82 0.08 -0.52
C SER A 32 -13.79 -0.50 -1.48
N ARG A 33 -13.19 -1.65 -1.14
CA ARG A 33 -12.04 -2.23 -1.86
C ARG A 33 -10.81 -1.33 -1.92
N LYS A 34 -10.79 -0.24 -1.14
CA LYS A 34 -9.60 0.60 -0.95
C LYS A 34 -8.51 -0.26 -0.31
N THR A 35 -7.33 -0.19 -0.89
CA THR A 35 -6.17 -0.95 -0.45
C THR A 35 -5.09 0.02 0.01
N TRP A 36 -4.48 -0.26 1.16
CA TRP A 36 -3.27 0.40 1.64
C TRP A 36 -2.11 -0.58 1.53
N THR A 37 -0.94 -0.08 1.17
CA THR A 37 0.26 -0.91 0.99
C THR A 37 1.45 -0.30 1.70
N TYR A 38 2.14 -1.10 2.50
CA TYR A 38 3.29 -0.65 3.28
C TYR A 38 4.49 -1.55 2.98
N PRO A 39 5.59 -1.00 2.44
CA PRO A 39 6.85 -1.72 2.31
C PRO A 39 7.41 -2.13 3.68
N LEU A 40 8.00 -3.33 3.75
CA LEU A 40 8.55 -3.94 4.96
C LEU A 40 9.96 -4.48 4.69
N LYS A 41 10.86 -4.31 5.66
CA LYS A 41 12.17 -4.98 5.69
C LYS A 41 12.01 -6.46 6.06
N ASP A 42 11.21 -6.71 7.10
CA ASP A 42 10.96 -8.03 7.67
C ASP A 42 9.48 -8.23 7.95
N LYS A 43 9.02 -9.49 7.84
CA LYS A 43 7.63 -9.87 8.12
C LYS A 43 7.20 -9.57 9.56
N SER A 44 8.14 -9.58 10.51
CA SER A 44 7.89 -9.24 11.92
C SER A 44 7.41 -7.81 12.12
N SER A 45 7.64 -6.91 11.15
CA SER A 45 7.15 -5.53 11.20
C SER A 45 5.64 -5.40 10.96
N ALA A 46 4.94 -6.50 10.61
CA ALA A 46 3.51 -6.49 10.30
C ALA A 46 2.64 -5.96 11.44
N PHE A 47 2.95 -6.32 12.69
CA PHE A 47 2.20 -5.86 13.86
C PHE A 47 2.27 -4.34 14.02
N GLU A 48 3.48 -3.78 14.01
CA GLU A 48 3.68 -2.34 14.17
C GLU A 48 3.03 -1.52 13.05
N VAL A 49 3.09 -2.03 11.82
CA VAL A 49 2.41 -1.39 10.69
C VAL A 49 0.91 -1.49 10.84
N PHE A 50 0.35 -2.63 11.26
CA PHE A 50 -1.08 -2.76 11.51
C PHE A 50 -1.57 -1.79 12.58
N ARG A 51 -0.82 -1.61 13.68
CA ARG A 51 -1.15 -0.64 14.74
C ARG A 51 -1.24 0.78 14.19
N LYS A 52 -0.26 1.21 13.38
CA LYS A 52 -0.27 2.54 12.73
C LYS A 52 -1.41 2.68 11.73
N PHE A 53 -1.61 1.66 10.89
CA PHE A 53 -2.70 1.61 9.93
C PHE A 53 -4.06 1.79 10.61
N LYS A 54 -4.35 1.00 11.65
CA LYS A 54 -5.58 1.10 12.45
C LYS A 54 -5.81 2.52 12.96
N ALA A 55 -4.83 3.09 13.64
CA ALA A 55 -4.95 4.44 14.21
C ALA A 55 -5.28 5.48 13.14
N LEU A 56 -4.64 5.39 11.96
CA LEU A 56 -4.87 6.31 10.85
C LEU A 56 -6.26 6.16 10.25
N VAL A 57 -6.65 4.95 9.83
CA VAL A 57 -7.92 4.76 9.09
C VAL A 57 -9.15 4.93 9.97
N GLU A 58 -9.06 4.60 11.27
CA GLU A 58 -10.17 4.81 12.19
C GLU A 58 -10.37 6.31 12.48
N LYS A 59 -9.27 7.06 12.60
CA LYS A 59 -9.32 8.52 12.77
C LYS A 59 -9.85 9.22 11.51
N GLU A 60 -9.41 8.79 10.33
CA GLU A 60 -9.82 9.35 9.04
C GLU A 60 -11.30 9.10 8.76
N SER A 61 -11.77 7.88 9.02
CA SER A 61 -13.14 7.48 8.67
C SER A 61 -14.16 7.69 9.78
N ASN A 62 -13.72 7.95 11.01
CA ASN A 62 -14.57 7.92 12.22
C ASN A 62 -15.34 6.59 12.42
N HIS A 63 -14.79 5.50 11.89
CA HIS A 63 -15.28 4.12 12.06
C HIS A 63 -14.20 3.27 12.74
N GLN A 64 -14.57 2.12 13.29
CA GLN A 64 -13.63 1.18 13.91
C GLN A 64 -13.47 -0.09 13.08
N ILE A 65 -12.27 -0.65 13.06
CA ILE A 65 -11.99 -1.96 12.49
C ILE A 65 -12.68 -3.02 13.34
N LYS A 66 -13.69 -3.70 12.79
CA LYS A 66 -14.41 -4.76 13.52
C LYS A 66 -13.74 -6.12 13.37
N CYS A 67 -13.16 -6.40 12.21
CA CYS A 67 -12.60 -7.70 11.90
C CYS A 67 -11.36 -7.60 11.01
N LEU A 68 -10.34 -8.38 11.34
CA LEU A 68 -9.15 -8.56 10.52
C LEU A 68 -9.06 -10.01 10.03
N ARG A 69 -9.06 -10.19 8.71
CA ARG A 69 -8.83 -11.47 8.04
C ARG A 69 -7.41 -11.54 7.49
N THR A 70 -6.69 -12.58 7.89
CA THR A 70 -5.33 -12.87 7.43
C THR A 70 -5.20 -14.37 7.17
N ASP A 71 -4.10 -14.77 6.52
CA ASP A 71 -3.67 -16.15 6.59
C ASP A 71 -3.17 -16.53 8.00
N ARG A 72 -2.67 -17.76 8.14
CA ARG A 72 -2.05 -18.27 9.37
C ARG A 72 -0.53 -18.02 9.41
N GLY A 73 -0.05 -17.00 8.70
CA GLY A 73 1.36 -16.60 8.75
C GLY A 73 1.79 -16.25 10.17
N GLY A 74 3.01 -16.66 10.56
CA GLY A 74 3.53 -16.44 11.91
C GLY A 74 3.59 -14.96 12.31
N GLU A 75 3.71 -14.07 11.33
CA GLU A 75 3.62 -12.62 11.47
C GLU A 75 2.27 -12.11 12.03
N PHE A 76 1.20 -12.87 11.85
CA PHE A 76 -0.18 -12.51 12.22
C PHE A 76 -0.72 -13.28 13.42
N THR A 77 0.04 -14.28 13.90
CA THR A 77 -0.37 -15.19 14.98
C THR A 77 0.47 -15.02 16.25
N SER A 78 1.28 -13.97 16.36
CA SER A 78 2.02 -13.69 17.60
C SER A 78 1.06 -13.38 18.75
N SER A 79 1.44 -13.70 19.99
CA SER A 79 0.65 -13.37 21.18
C SER A 79 0.34 -11.88 21.23
N GLN A 80 1.36 -11.05 21.03
CA GLN A 80 1.23 -9.59 20.96
C GLN A 80 0.16 -9.13 19.97
N PHE A 81 0.09 -9.72 18.77
CA PHE A 81 -0.92 -9.35 17.77
C PHE A 81 -2.33 -9.74 18.25
N ASN A 82 -2.47 -10.95 18.81
CA ASN A 82 -3.73 -11.46 19.31
C ASN A 82 -4.24 -10.66 20.51
N ASP A 83 -3.36 -10.36 21.48
CA ASP A 83 -3.66 -9.59 22.68
C ASP A 83 -4.13 -8.18 22.30
N PHE A 84 -3.39 -7.50 21.42
CA PHE A 84 -3.77 -6.20 20.91
C PHE A 84 -5.14 -6.21 20.22
N CYS A 85 -5.42 -7.24 19.39
CA CYS A 85 -6.73 -7.34 18.74
C CYS A 85 -7.85 -7.60 19.74
N SER A 86 -7.61 -8.43 20.76
CA SER A 86 -8.56 -8.69 21.84
C SER A 86 -8.87 -7.42 22.64
N GLU A 87 -7.84 -6.67 23.04
CA GLU A 87 -7.96 -5.39 23.76
C GLU A 87 -8.76 -4.35 23.00
N HIS A 88 -8.64 -4.33 21.66
CA HIS A 88 -9.35 -3.38 20.81
C HIS A 88 -10.67 -3.93 20.25
N GLY A 89 -11.12 -5.11 20.69
CA GLY A 89 -12.37 -5.72 20.24
C GLY A 89 -12.40 -6.17 18.77
N ILE A 90 -11.23 -6.39 18.17
CA ILE A 90 -11.08 -6.76 16.76
C ILE A 90 -11.17 -8.28 16.62
N LYS A 91 -12.21 -8.76 15.93
CA LYS A 91 -12.37 -10.19 15.65
C LYS A 91 -11.30 -10.65 14.66
N ARG A 92 -10.57 -11.71 15.01
CA ARG A 92 -9.60 -12.35 14.10
C ARG A 92 -10.28 -13.43 13.25
N GLN A 93 -10.08 -13.36 11.94
CA GLN A 93 -10.47 -14.40 10.98
C GLN A 93 -9.21 -14.97 10.33
N LEU A 94 -8.77 -16.14 10.77
CA LEU A 94 -7.62 -16.81 10.16
C LEU A 94 -8.13 -17.77 9.08
N THR A 95 -7.68 -17.59 7.85
CA THR A 95 -8.05 -18.50 6.77
C THR A 95 -7.41 -19.86 6.97
N ALA A 96 -8.12 -20.93 6.59
CA ALA A 96 -7.58 -22.27 6.70
C ALA A 96 -6.41 -22.44 5.72
N ALA A 97 -5.37 -23.16 6.15
CA ALA A 97 -4.30 -23.57 5.28
C ALA A 97 -4.88 -24.32 4.06
N TYR A 98 -4.33 -24.07 2.87
CA TYR A 98 -4.78 -24.68 1.61
C TYR A 98 -6.20 -24.29 1.14
N THR A 99 -6.78 -23.20 1.67
CA THR A 99 -8.00 -22.58 1.11
C THR A 99 -7.78 -21.13 0.66
N PRO A 100 -7.00 -20.90 -0.43
CA PRO A 100 -6.69 -19.56 -0.94
C PRO A 100 -7.95 -18.70 -1.19
N GLN A 101 -9.07 -19.36 -1.50
CA GLN A 101 -10.35 -18.70 -1.75
C GLN A 101 -10.84 -17.86 -0.56
N GLN A 102 -10.49 -18.23 0.68
CA GLN A 102 -10.95 -17.52 1.88
C GLN A 102 -10.30 -16.14 2.05
N ASN A 103 -9.05 -15.97 1.61
CA ASN A 103 -8.35 -14.68 1.54
C ASN A 103 -8.26 -14.15 0.10
N GLY A 104 -9.13 -14.63 -0.80
CA GLY A 104 -9.01 -14.36 -2.22
C GLY A 104 -9.07 -12.88 -2.60
N VAL A 105 -9.59 -12.01 -1.72
CA VAL A 105 -9.58 -10.55 -1.92
C VAL A 105 -8.16 -10.00 -1.89
N SER A 106 -7.39 -10.26 -0.83
CA SER A 106 -6.02 -9.78 -0.70
C SER A 106 -5.10 -10.48 -1.70
N GLU A 107 -5.26 -11.78 -1.93
CA GLU A 107 -4.44 -12.53 -2.89
C GLU A 107 -4.62 -12.00 -4.33
N ARG A 108 -5.88 -11.79 -4.77
CA ARG A 108 -6.16 -11.20 -6.09
C ARG A 108 -5.63 -9.79 -6.19
N LYS A 109 -5.72 -9.01 -5.11
CA LYS A 109 -5.19 -7.64 -5.06
C LYS A 109 -3.66 -7.64 -5.19
N ASN A 110 -2.97 -8.48 -4.43
CA ASN A 110 -1.51 -8.66 -4.49
C ASN A 110 -1.05 -9.06 -5.89
N ARG A 111 -1.75 -10.02 -6.52
CA ARG A 111 -1.46 -10.41 -7.90
C ARG A 111 -1.64 -9.26 -8.89
N THR A 112 -2.71 -8.47 -8.74
CA THR A 112 -2.97 -7.31 -9.61
C THR A 112 -1.90 -6.24 -9.44
N LEU A 113 -1.55 -5.90 -8.20
CA LEU A 113 -0.48 -4.96 -7.87
C LEU A 113 0.85 -5.39 -8.47
N MET A 114 1.24 -6.67 -8.29
CA MET A 114 2.50 -7.16 -8.83
C MET A 114 2.55 -7.18 -10.35
N ASN A 115 1.42 -7.42 -11.02
CA ASN A 115 1.35 -7.31 -12.48
C ASN A 115 1.52 -5.86 -12.95
N MET A 116 0.92 -4.89 -12.26
CA MET A 116 1.11 -3.46 -12.55
C MET A 116 2.55 -3.02 -12.30
N VAL A 117 3.13 -3.40 -11.17
CA VAL A 117 4.53 -3.10 -10.84
C VAL A 117 5.48 -3.67 -11.89
N ARG A 118 5.29 -4.93 -12.31
CA ARG A 118 6.08 -5.53 -13.41
C ARG A 118 5.94 -4.73 -14.69
N SER A 119 4.71 -4.37 -15.08
CA SER A 119 4.44 -3.60 -16.30
C SER A 119 5.08 -2.21 -16.27
N MET A 120 4.96 -1.50 -15.13
CA MET A 120 5.57 -0.19 -14.93
C MET A 120 7.09 -0.31 -15.05
N MET A 121 7.69 -1.22 -14.29
CA MET A 121 9.15 -1.38 -14.26
C MET A 121 9.73 -1.93 -15.56
N SER A 122 8.97 -2.70 -16.36
CA SER A 122 9.44 -3.18 -17.66
C SER A 122 9.48 -2.09 -18.73
N GLY A 123 8.59 -1.10 -18.64
CA GLY A 123 8.49 -0.01 -19.61
C GLY A 123 9.41 1.17 -19.30
N MET A 124 10.20 1.10 -18.23
CA MET A 124 10.87 2.26 -17.64
C MET A 124 12.34 1.97 -17.37
N SER A 125 13.14 3.03 -17.28
CA SER A 125 14.58 2.97 -17.02
C SER A 125 14.93 2.94 -15.53
N VAL A 126 13.92 2.78 -14.66
CA VAL A 126 14.08 2.80 -13.20
C VAL A 126 14.75 1.51 -12.70
N PRO A 127 15.81 1.63 -11.88
CA PRO A 127 16.41 0.47 -11.22
C PRO A 127 15.40 -0.34 -10.40
N LYS A 128 15.50 -1.68 -10.46
CA LYS A 128 14.58 -2.60 -9.76
C LYS A 128 14.50 -2.41 -8.24
N ARG A 129 15.49 -1.76 -7.63
CA ARG A 129 15.52 -1.40 -6.21
C ARG A 129 14.47 -0.36 -5.78
N PHE A 130 13.79 0.29 -6.73
CA PHE A 130 12.67 1.22 -6.47
C PHE A 130 11.30 0.54 -6.61
N TRP A 131 11.25 -0.78 -6.49
CA TRP A 131 9.98 -1.52 -6.51
C TRP A 131 9.02 -1.09 -5.39
N PRO A 132 9.44 -0.67 -4.17
CA PRO A 132 8.47 -0.23 -3.15
C PRO A 132 7.68 1.00 -3.59
N GLU A 133 8.35 1.99 -4.18
CA GLU A 133 7.75 3.20 -4.71
C GLU A 133 6.78 2.86 -5.85
N ALA A 134 7.16 1.90 -6.71
CA ALA A 134 6.27 1.38 -7.74
C ALA A 134 5.02 0.69 -7.17
N VAL A 135 5.15 -0.07 -6.06
CA VAL A 135 4.01 -0.68 -5.36
C VAL A 135 3.07 0.39 -4.80
N VAL A 136 3.61 1.39 -4.09
CA VAL A 136 2.83 2.48 -3.51
C VAL A 136 2.10 3.27 -4.61
N TRP A 137 2.79 3.60 -5.71
CA TRP A 137 2.16 4.26 -6.86
C TRP A 137 1.09 3.39 -7.53
N ALA A 138 1.35 2.10 -7.73
CA ALA A 138 0.36 1.18 -8.30
C ALA A 138 -0.91 1.09 -7.43
N THR A 139 -0.76 1.07 -6.11
CA THR A 139 -1.87 1.12 -5.16
C THR A 139 -2.65 2.42 -5.28
N HIS A 140 -1.96 3.56 -5.33
CA HIS A 140 -2.57 4.88 -5.50
C HIS A 140 -3.40 4.98 -6.79
N VAL A 141 -2.89 4.42 -7.88
CA VAL A 141 -3.57 4.36 -9.18
C VAL A 141 -4.77 3.41 -9.12
N ILE A 142 -4.62 2.20 -8.58
CA ILE A 142 -5.74 1.22 -8.46
C ILE A 142 -6.89 1.79 -7.63
N ASN A 143 -6.59 2.47 -6.53
CA ASN A 143 -7.63 3.05 -5.68
C ASN A 143 -8.41 4.15 -6.39
N ARG A 144 -7.85 4.77 -7.43
CA ARG A 144 -8.48 5.80 -8.26
C ARG A 144 -8.88 5.29 -9.65
N SER A 145 -8.85 3.98 -9.85
CA SER A 145 -9.28 3.33 -11.09
C SER A 145 -10.64 2.66 -10.90
N PRO A 146 -11.50 2.63 -11.94
CA PRO A 146 -12.76 1.89 -11.89
C PRO A 146 -12.53 0.39 -11.61
N THR A 147 -13.43 -0.22 -10.85
CA THR A 147 -13.40 -1.66 -10.58
C THR A 147 -14.80 -2.25 -10.56
N LEU A 148 -14.96 -3.49 -11.06
CA LEU A 148 -16.27 -4.17 -11.05
C LEU A 148 -16.82 -4.39 -9.63
N SER A 149 -15.94 -4.43 -8.63
CA SER A 149 -16.31 -4.66 -7.23
C SER A 149 -17.02 -3.47 -6.60
N VAL A 150 -16.91 -2.27 -7.19
CA VAL A 150 -17.49 -1.02 -6.70
C VAL A 150 -18.17 -0.35 -7.89
N LYS A 151 -19.48 -0.56 -8.02
CA LYS A 151 -20.23 -0.08 -9.19
C LYS A 151 -20.14 1.45 -9.30
N ASP A 152 -19.77 1.91 -10.49
CA ASP A 152 -19.72 3.32 -10.91
C ASP A 152 -18.88 4.27 -10.05
N ARG A 153 -18.04 3.72 -9.15
CA ARG A 153 -17.16 4.49 -8.27
C ARG A 153 -15.78 3.87 -8.21
N THR A 154 -14.78 4.68 -7.87
CA THR A 154 -13.44 4.18 -7.56
C THR A 154 -13.37 3.72 -6.10
N PRO A 155 -12.44 2.82 -5.72
CA PRO A 155 -12.24 2.47 -4.31
C PRO A 155 -12.01 3.67 -3.39
N GLU A 156 -11.26 4.67 -3.86
CA GLU A 156 -11.01 5.92 -3.14
C GLU A 156 -12.29 6.73 -2.95
N GLU A 157 -13.14 6.79 -3.97
CA GLU A 157 -14.43 7.46 -3.89
C GLU A 157 -15.40 6.73 -2.96
N ALA A 158 -15.44 5.40 -3.00
CA ALA A 158 -16.26 4.61 -2.09
C ALA A 158 -15.78 4.71 -0.63
N TRP A 159 -14.49 4.96 -0.42
CA TRP A 159 -13.92 5.19 0.90
C TRP A 159 -14.10 6.62 1.42
N SER A 160 -13.77 7.62 0.62
CA SER A 160 -13.78 9.04 1.04
C SER A 160 -15.13 9.72 0.84
N GLU A 161 -16.05 9.07 0.12
CA GLU A 161 -17.31 9.65 -0.38
C GLU A 161 -17.14 10.86 -1.31
N MET A 162 -15.89 11.21 -1.66
CA MET A 162 -15.54 12.29 -2.57
C MET A 162 -14.91 11.74 -3.83
N LYS A 163 -15.29 12.28 -4.99
CA LYS A 163 -14.68 11.90 -6.26
C LYS A 163 -13.24 12.39 -6.30
N PRO A 164 -12.23 11.50 -6.39
CA PRO A 164 -10.84 11.91 -6.40
C PRO A 164 -10.50 12.60 -7.72
N SER A 165 -9.66 13.64 -7.64
CA SER A 165 -9.00 14.16 -8.84
C SER A 165 -7.87 13.22 -9.26
N VAL A 166 -7.68 13.08 -10.57
CA VAL A 166 -6.56 12.36 -11.19
C VAL A 166 -5.71 13.27 -12.08
N ALA A 167 -5.97 14.58 -12.07
CA ALA A 167 -5.27 15.55 -12.92
C ALA A 167 -3.76 15.64 -12.59
N HIS A 168 -3.37 15.29 -11.36
CA HIS A 168 -1.98 15.24 -10.92
C HIS A 168 -1.24 13.97 -11.35
N PHE A 169 -1.91 13.01 -11.99
CA PHE A 169 -1.26 11.76 -12.38
C PHE A 169 -0.15 12.03 -13.39
N LYS A 170 1.01 11.41 -13.13
CA LYS A 170 2.16 11.43 -14.01
C LYS A 170 2.57 10.01 -14.33
N VAL A 171 3.23 9.84 -15.48
CA VAL A 171 3.85 8.56 -15.83
C VAL A 171 4.95 8.31 -14.80
N PHE A 172 4.97 7.12 -14.20
CA PHE A 172 6.08 6.71 -13.35
C PHE A 172 7.37 6.75 -14.17
N ASP A 173 8.49 7.20 -13.60
CA ASP A 173 9.74 7.52 -14.32
C ASP A 173 9.72 8.79 -15.20
N CYS A 174 8.67 9.63 -15.16
CA CYS A 174 8.74 10.90 -15.89
C CYS A 174 9.80 11.83 -15.27
N ILE A 175 10.43 12.67 -16.10
CA ILE A 175 11.41 13.64 -15.63
C ILE A 175 10.74 14.63 -14.68
N ALA A 176 11.36 14.84 -13.52
CA ALA A 176 10.99 15.84 -12.53
C ALA A 176 12.20 16.73 -12.21
N TYR A 177 11.95 17.86 -11.56
CA TYR A 177 13.01 18.79 -11.14
C TYR A 177 12.81 19.12 -9.66
N GLY A 178 13.78 18.73 -8.84
CA GLY A 178 13.80 19.05 -7.41
C GLY A 178 14.45 20.41 -7.18
N HIS A 179 13.77 21.30 -6.46
CA HIS A 179 14.32 22.62 -6.11
C HIS A 179 15.51 22.47 -5.17
N VAL A 180 16.60 23.18 -5.47
CA VAL A 180 17.77 23.27 -4.59
C VAL A 180 17.66 24.57 -3.79
N PRO A 181 17.71 24.55 -2.44
CA PRO A 181 17.64 25.77 -1.65
C PRO A 181 18.77 26.75 -1.99
N ASP A 182 18.45 28.04 -2.08
CA ASP A 182 19.42 29.09 -2.45
C ASP A 182 20.66 29.12 -1.53
N VAL A 183 20.56 28.62 -0.29
CA VAL A 183 21.67 28.48 0.68
C VAL A 183 22.79 27.56 0.18
N HIS A 184 22.48 26.65 -0.74
CA HIS A 184 23.42 25.67 -1.29
C HIS A 184 23.89 26.03 -2.72
N ILE A 185 23.50 27.21 -3.23
CA ILE A 185 23.67 27.62 -4.62
C ILE A 185 24.51 28.89 -4.66
N LYS A 186 25.59 28.92 -5.45
CA LYS A 186 26.32 30.15 -5.77
C LYS A 186 25.67 30.85 -6.97
N LYS A 187 26.01 32.12 -7.16
CA LYS A 187 25.52 32.89 -8.32
C LYS A 187 25.88 32.13 -9.63
N LEU A 188 24.86 31.84 -10.46
CA LEU A 188 24.90 31.04 -11.70
C LEU A 188 24.76 29.51 -11.56
N ASP A 189 24.70 28.96 -10.35
CA ASP A 189 24.45 27.53 -10.18
C ASP A 189 22.99 27.17 -10.56
N PRO A 190 22.75 25.94 -11.08
CA PRO A 190 21.41 25.50 -11.42
C PRO A 190 20.52 25.40 -10.17
N LYS A 191 19.34 26.01 -10.23
CA LYS A 191 18.34 26.03 -9.13
C LYS A 191 17.56 24.73 -8.94
N SER A 192 17.85 23.72 -9.75
CA SER A 192 17.12 22.46 -9.72
C SER A 192 18.00 21.28 -10.10
N ILE A 193 17.74 20.14 -9.46
CA ILE A 193 18.34 18.84 -9.81
C ILE A 193 17.33 18.06 -10.65
N LYS A 194 17.80 17.50 -11.76
CA LYS A 194 17.00 16.57 -12.57
C LYS A 194 16.77 15.28 -11.79
N CYS A 195 15.52 14.91 -11.64
CA CYS A 195 15.04 13.73 -10.93
C CYS A 195 14.07 12.92 -11.81
N ILE A 196 13.60 11.80 -11.29
CA ILE A 196 12.51 11.00 -11.86
C ILE A 196 11.35 10.93 -10.89
N HIS A 197 10.13 10.88 -11.41
CA HIS A 197 8.93 10.76 -10.61
C HIS A 197 8.70 9.30 -10.18
N LEU A 198 8.76 9.05 -8.88
CA LEU A 198 8.54 7.72 -8.29
C LEU A 198 7.17 7.60 -7.62
N GLY A 199 6.20 8.44 -7.99
CA GLY A 199 4.85 8.40 -7.45
C GLY A 199 4.61 9.39 -6.30
N VAL A 200 3.75 8.99 -5.37
CA VAL A 200 3.33 9.81 -4.21
C VAL A 200 4.08 9.40 -2.95
N SER A 201 4.31 10.37 -2.08
CA SER A 201 4.72 10.15 -0.69
C SER A 201 3.51 10.43 0.21
N GLU A 202 3.31 9.61 1.24
CA GLU A 202 2.32 9.83 2.32
C GLU A 202 3.01 10.43 3.56
N GLU A 203 3.88 11.41 3.35
CA GLU A 203 4.54 12.22 4.38
C GLU A 203 4.01 13.65 4.37
#